data_AF-A0A0Q9TGL7-F1
#
_entry.id   AF-A0A0Q9TGL7-F1
#
_cell.length_a   1.000
_cell.length_b   1.000
_cell.length_c   1.000
_cell.angle_alpha   90.00
_cell.angle_beta   90.00
_cell.angle_gamma   90.00
#
_symmetry.space_group_name_H-M   'P 1'
#
loop_
_entity.id
_entity.type
_entity.pdbx_description
1 polymer ?
#
loop_
_entity_poly.entity_id
_entity_poly.type
_entity_poly.pdbx_seq_one_letter_code
_entity_poly.pdbx_strand_id
1 'polypeptide(L)'
;MGYSTHYLGRLDITPVLREPEIEWLRAYAELIDPGAHGYDLPPNPRAERVDRARRSRTSPVQPPESGIPTPWGMCDWKPCVEGCCLRWSEVEKSNNAVPWLKHLVDHFLRPGGLARGAGADFEDFTFDHVVNGVIAAERGDTRELYLIRAVDNVITTETLVAGDPWDADQGDYNGS
;
A
#
# COMPACT_ATOMS: atom_id res chain seq x y z
N MET A 1 -11.91 3.77 -17.93
CA MET A 1 -11.54 2.35 -17.75
C MET A 1 -10.28 2.32 -16.90
N GLY A 2 -10.25 1.52 -15.84
CA GLY A 2 -9.11 1.50 -14.90
C GLY A 2 -8.36 0.18 -15.06
N TYR A 3 -7.05 0.25 -15.20
CA TYR A 3 -6.19 -0.92 -15.21
C TYR A 3 -6.16 -1.52 -13.81
N SER A 4 -6.39 -2.83 -13.69
CA SER A 4 -6.31 -3.57 -12.44
C SER A 4 -5.11 -4.50 -12.46
N THR A 5 -4.51 -4.71 -11.30
CA THR A 5 -3.49 -5.73 -11.09
C THR A 5 -4.02 -6.68 -10.02
N HIS A 6 -3.96 -7.98 -10.30
CA HIS A 6 -4.34 -9.01 -9.34
C HIS A 6 -3.10 -9.51 -8.61
N TYR A 7 -3.17 -9.63 -7.29
CA TYR A 7 -2.06 -10.09 -6.46
C TYR A 7 -2.40 -11.40 -5.75
N LEU A 8 -1.46 -12.33 -5.72
CA LEU A 8 -1.55 -13.60 -5.01
C LEU A 8 -0.35 -13.77 -4.09
N GLY A 9 -0.62 -14.04 -2.81
CA GLY A 9 0.40 -14.28 -1.80
C GLY A 9 0.34 -13.28 -0.65
N ARG A 10 1.42 -13.23 0.12
CA ARG A 10 1.58 -12.37 1.30
C ARG A 10 3.07 -12.18 1.61
N LEU A 11 3.38 -11.15 2.39
CA LEU A 11 4.71 -11.00 2.98
C LEU A 11 4.61 -11.27 4.48
N ASP A 12 5.42 -12.19 4.98
CA ASP A 12 5.50 -12.53 6.39
C ASP A 12 6.32 -11.48 7.16
N ILE A 13 5.94 -11.24 8.41
CA ILE A 13 6.55 -10.25 9.31
C ILE A 13 7.09 -10.99 10.53
N THR A 14 8.35 -10.76 10.90
CA THR A 14 8.98 -11.37 12.09
C THR A 14 9.91 -10.38 12.79
N PRO A 15 9.77 -10.14 14.12
CA PRO A 15 8.70 -10.63 15.00
C PRO A 15 7.31 -10.15 14.55
N VAL A 16 6.26 -10.83 15.00
CA VAL A 16 4.87 -10.44 14.68
C VAL A 16 4.55 -9.07 15.26
N LEU A 17 3.67 -8.33 14.58
CA LEU A 17 3.22 -7.01 15.05
C LEU A 17 2.43 -7.12 16.36
N ARG A 18 2.55 -6.08 17.19
CA ARG A 18 1.74 -5.87 18.39
C ARG A 18 0.38 -5.28 18.02
N GLU A 19 -0.56 -5.38 18.96
CA GLU A 19 -1.91 -4.85 18.79
C GLU A 19 -1.94 -3.35 18.41
N PRO A 20 -1.17 -2.44 19.04
CA PRO A 20 -1.15 -1.03 18.63
C PRO A 20 -0.65 -0.81 17.20
N GLU A 21 0.35 -1.59 16.78
CA GLU A 21 0.92 -1.52 15.43
C GLU A 21 -0.10 -2.02 14.39
N ILE A 22 -0.80 -3.11 14.70
CA ILE A 22 -1.86 -3.67 13.85
C ILE A 22 -3.01 -2.67 13.69
N GLU A 23 -3.51 -2.11 14.80
CA GLU A 23 -4.62 -1.17 14.79
C GLU A 23 -4.28 0.08 13.97
N TRP A 24 -3.14 0.70 14.26
CA TRP A 24 -2.71 1.92 13.58
C TRP A 24 -2.46 1.68 12.09
N LEU A 25 -1.74 0.62 11.70
CA LEU A 25 -1.47 0.33 10.28
C LEU A 25 -2.74 0.01 9.48
N ARG A 26 -3.71 -0.67 10.11
CA ARG A 26 -5.01 -0.95 9.47
C ARG A 26 -5.84 0.32 9.33
N ALA A 27 -5.80 1.21 10.33
CA ALA A 27 -6.44 2.52 10.28
C ALA A 27 -5.80 3.42 9.21
N TYR A 28 -4.47 3.42 9.11
CA TYR A 28 -3.71 4.14 8.09
C TYR A 28 -4.06 3.69 6.67
N ALA A 29 -4.25 2.39 6.45
CA ALA A 29 -4.67 1.85 5.15
C ALA A 29 -6.08 2.29 4.72
N GLU A 30 -6.91 2.81 5.63
CA GLU A 30 -8.24 3.32 5.30
C GLU A 30 -8.22 4.78 4.82
N LEU A 31 -7.09 5.49 4.94
CA LEU A 31 -6.95 6.88 4.51
C LEU A 31 -6.95 7.02 2.98
N ILE A 32 -7.66 8.04 2.51
CA ILE A 32 -7.53 8.54 1.13
C ILE A 32 -6.38 9.55 1.10
N ASP A 33 -5.44 9.35 0.19
CA ASP A 33 -4.23 10.17 0.03
C ASP A 33 -3.48 10.39 1.36
N PRO A 34 -2.91 9.32 1.97
CA PRO A 34 -2.23 9.43 3.26
C PRO A 34 -1.11 10.48 3.29
N GLY A 35 -0.53 10.84 2.13
CA GLY A 35 0.46 11.92 2.04
C GLY A 35 -0.06 13.30 2.48
N ALA A 36 -1.37 13.55 2.39
CA ALA A 36 -1.98 14.77 2.93
C ALA A 36 -2.00 14.78 4.47
N HIS A 37 -2.00 13.61 5.09
CA HIS A 37 -2.05 13.42 6.54
C HIS A 37 -0.67 13.15 7.15
N GLY A 38 0.30 12.69 6.35
CA GLY A 38 1.59 12.25 6.86
C GLY A 38 1.44 11.05 7.79
N TYR A 39 1.65 11.28 9.08
CA TYR A 39 1.42 10.29 10.13
C TYR A 39 0.20 10.59 11.01
N ASP A 40 -0.49 11.70 10.79
CA ASP A 40 -1.64 12.07 11.61
C ASP A 40 -2.86 11.22 11.24
N LEU A 41 -3.30 10.35 12.15
CA LEU A 41 -4.54 9.60 11.96
C LEU A 41 -5.75 10.40 12.47
N PRO A 42 -6.77 10.62 11.62
CA PRO A 42 -8.03 11.19 12.08
C PRO A 42 -8.74 10.21 13.03
N PRO A 43 -9.60 10.70 13.96
CA PRO A 43 -10.28 9.84 14.93
C PRO A 43 -11.14 8.73 14.32
N ASN A 44 -11.59 8.89 13.07
CA ASN A 44 -12.33 7.86 12.33
C ASN A 44 -11.94 7.88 10.84
N PRO A 45 -10.85 7.19 10.47
CA PRO A 45 -10.34 7.17 9.09
C PRO A 45 -11.36 6.63 8.08
N ARG A 46 -12.19 5.66 8.51
CA ARG A 46 -13.23 5.06 7.66
C ARG A 46 -14.35 6.05 7.35
N ALA A 47 -14.79 6.84 8.33
CA ALA A 47 -15.79 7.88 8.11
C ALA A 47 -15.25 8.97 7.19
N GLU A 48 -14.01 9.40 7.42
CA GLU A 48 -13.35 10.39 6.58
C GLU A 48 -13.24 9.93 5.11
N ARG A 49 -12.89 8.66 4.89
CA ARG A 49 -12.89 8.06 3.55
C ARG A 49 -14.25 8.19 2.87
N VAL A 50 -15.34 7.85 3.57
CA VAL A 50 -16.71 7.94 3.02
C VAL A 50 -17.08 9.39 2.70
N ASP A 51 -16.75 10.32 3.59
CA ASP A 51 -17.04 11.74 3.39
C ASP A 51 -16.23 12.36 2.27
N ARG A 52 -14.96 11.98 2.12
CA ARG A 52 -14.10 12.44 1.03
C ARG A 52 -14.50 11.82 -0.30
N ALA A 53 -14.88 10.55 -0.35
CA ALA A 53 -15.44 9.94 -1.57
C ALA A 53 -16.75 10.62 -2.01
N ARG A 54 -17.56 11.14 -1.06
CA ARG A 54 -18.73 11.96 -1.36
C ARG A 54 -18.35 13.35 -1.91
N ARG A 55 -17.30 13.97 -1.37
CA ARG A 55 -16.80 15.32 -1.76
C ARG A 55 -15.96 15.33 -3.04
N SER A 56 -15.27 14.23 -3.37
CA SER A 56 -14.27 14.16 -4.46
C SER A 56 -14.85 14.19 -5.88
N ARG A 57 -16.17 14.36 -6.04
CA ARG A 57 -16.77 14.71 -7.34
C ARG A 57 -16.49 16.15 -7.76
N THR A 58 -15.92 17.00 -6.89
CA THR A 58 -15.88 18.46 -7.11
C THR A 58 -14.60 19.19 -6.69
N SER A 59 -13.53 18.53 -6.23
CA SER A 59 -12.33 19.25 -5.74
C SER A 59 -11.00 18.64 -6.19
N PRO A 60 -10.02 19.47 -6.58
CA PRO A 60 -8.67 19.01 -6.92
C PRO A 60 -7.95 18.46 -5.67
N VAL A 61 -7.18 17.39 -5.87
CA VAL A 61 -6.29 16.81 -4.87
C VAL A 61 -5.20 17.82 -4.55
N GLN A 62 -5.10 18.25 -3.30
CA GLN A 62 -4.01 19.12 -2.85
C GLN A 62 -2.71 18.31 -2.70
N PRO A 63 -1.54 18.91 -2.98
CA PRO A 63 -0.26 18.25 -2.81
C PRO A 63 -0.02 17.83 -1.35
N PRO A 64 0.82 16.82 -1.10
CA PRO A 64 1.10 16.32 0.24
C PRO A 64 1.75 17.42 1.09
N GLU A 65 1.02 17.92 2.10
CA GLU A 65 1.48 19.00 2.98
C GLU A 65 2.47 18.51 4.05
N SER A 66 2.53 17.20 4.29
CA SER A 66 3.26 16.61 5.43
C SER A 66 4.78 16.55 5.27
N GLY A 67 5.34 16.82 4.08
CA GLY A 67 6.77 16.68 3.78
C GLY A 67 7.30 15.24 3.86
N ILE A 68 6.46 14.27 4.22
CA ILE A 68 6.78 12.84 4.29
C ILE A 68 6.56 12.25 2.90
N PRO A 69 7.60 11.68 2.25
CA PRO A 69 7.43 10.99 0.98
C PRO A 69 6.45 9.83 1.14
N THR A 70 5.23 9.99 0.61
CA THR A 70 4.17 8.99 0.72
C THR A 70 3.71 8.61 -0.69
N PRO A 71 3.53 7.32 -1.00
CA PRO A 71 3.03 6.90 -2.30
C PRO A 71 1.67 7.51 -2.62
N TRP A 72 1.43 7.73 -3.92
CA TRP A 72 0.17 8.31 -4.39
C TRP A 72 -1.00 7.30 -4.28
N GLY A 73 -2.18 7.82 -3.93
CA GLY A 73 -3.42 7.05 -3.80
C GLY A 73 -3.64 6.47 -2.41
N MET A 74 -4.43 5.40 -2.33
CA MET A 74 -4.69 4.67 -1.08
C MET A 74 -3.69 3.52 -0.92
N CYS A 75 -3.39 3.16 0.33
CA CYS A 75 -2.61 1.97 0.64
C CYS A 75 -3.51 0.73 0.56
N ASP A 76 -3.26 -0.14 -0.41
CA ASP A 76 -4.05 -1.38 -0.58
C ASP A 76 -3.51 -2.56 0.24
N TRP A 77 -2.46 -2.33 1.03
CA TRP A 77 -1.73 -3.35 1.79
C TRP A 77 -1.89 -3.13 3.29
N LYS A 78 -2.27 -4.18 4.02
CA LYS A 78 -2.49 -4.09 5.47
C LYS A 78 -2.04 -5.35 6.18
N PRO A 79 -1.66 -5.26 7.47
CA PRO A 79 -1.38 -6.44 8.25
C PRO A 79 -2.63 -7.28 8.45
N CYS A 80 -2.46 -8.61 8.50
CA CYS A 80 -3.51 -9.52 8.93
C CYS A 80 -3.88 -9.28 10.40
N VAL A 81 -4.98 -9.89 10.85
CA VAL A 81 -5.50 -9.66 12.21
C VAL A 81 -4.56 -10.20 13.29
N GLU A 82 -3.70 -11.16 12.94
CA GLU A 82 -2.67 -11.73 13.81
C GLU A 82 -1.33 -10.98 13.72
N GLY A 83 -1.21 -9.93 12.91
CA GLY A 83 0.02 -9.15 12.76
C GLY A 83 1.20 -9.88 12.13
N CYS A 84 1.02 -11.09 11.61
CA CYS A 84 2.10 -11.94 11.12
C CYS A 84 2.42 -11.77 9.63
N CYS A 85 1.60 -11.05 8.86
CA CYS A 85 1.85 -10.82 7.44
C CYS A 85 1.13 -9.58 6.87
N LEU A 86 1.67 -9.00 5.81
CA LEU A 86 1.00 -8.02 4.95
C LEU A 86 0.23 -8.74 3.84
N ARG A 87 -1.01 -8.28 3.58
CA ARG A 87 -1.88 -8.81 2.51
C ARG A 87 -2.52 -7.69 1.71
N TRP A 88 -2.72 -7.96 0.43
CA TRP A 88 -3.52 -7.13 -0.44
C TRP A 88 -4.98 -7.15 0.01
N SER A 89 -5.65 -6.00 -0.03
CA SER A 89 -7.04 -5.83 0.39
C SER A 89 -8.07 -5.98 -0.73
N GLU A 90 -7.65 -6.53 -1.89
CA GLU A 90 -8.51 -6.85 -3.04
C GLU A 90 -9.20 -5.62 -3.67
N VAL A 91 -8.54 -4.45 -3.58
CA VAL A 91 -9.03 -3.20 -4.17
C VAL A 91 -8.82 -3.20 -5.69
N GLU A 92 -9.88 -2.90 -6.44
CA GLU A 92 -9.97 -3.04 -7.91
C GLU A 92 -8.87 -2.30 -8.70
N LYS A 93 -8.32 -1.18 -8.18
CA LYS A 93 -7.36 -0.32 -8.90
C LYS A 93 -5.98 -0.26 -8.24
N SER A 94 -5.50 -1.40 -7.76
CA SER A 94 -4.24 -1.49 -7.03
C SER A 94 -3.01 -1.55 -7.94
N ASN A 95 -2.48 -0.39 -8.35
CA ASN A 95 -1.33 -0.30 -9.27
C ASN A 95 -0.03 0.20 -8.61
N ASN A 96 -0.05 0.55 -7.33
CA ASN A 96 1.09 1.13 -6.60
C ASN A 96 1.66 0.18 -5.55
N ALA A 97 1.62 -1.14 -5.77
CA ALA A 97 2.01 -2.12 -4.78
C ALA A 97 3.47 -1.96 -4.30
N VAL A 98 4.43 -1.86 -5.21
CA VAL A 98 5.85 -1.74 -4.84
C VAL A 98 6.14 -0.47 -4.04
N PRO A 99 5.71 0.74 -4.47
CA PRO A 99 5.82 1.94 -3.65
C PRO A 99 5.20 1.80 -2.25
N TRP A 100 3.98 1.24 -2.15
CA TRP A 100 3.31 1.05 -0.86
C TRP A 100 4.01 0.07 0.06
N LEU A 101 4.44 -1.08 -0.46
CA LEU A 101 5.17 -2.06 0.33
C LEU A 101 6.49 -1.49 0.85
N LYS A 102 7.23 -0.74 0.02
CA LYS A 102 8.45 -0.04 0.47
C LYS A 102 8.14 0.98 1.55
N HIS A 103 7.10 1.80 1.36
CA HIS A 103 6.67 2.78 2.36
C HIS A 103 6.35 2.13 3.71
N LEU A 104 5.54 1.08 3.72
CA LEU A 104 5.20 0.36 4.95
C LEU A 104 6.46 -0.18 5.65
N VAL A 105 7.37 -0.79 4.88
CA VAL A 105 8.61 -1.35 5.39
C VAL A 105 9.52 -0.25 5.95
N ASP A 106 9.79 0.80 5.19
CA ASP A 106 10.76 1.83 5.54
C ASP A 106 10.31 2.74 6.68
N HIS A 107 9.00 2.99 6.78
CA HIS A 107 8.45 3.90 7.77
C HIS A 107 8.10 3.20 9.09
N PHE A 108 7.51 2.00 9.02
CA PHE A 108 6.84 1.41 10.18
C PHE A 108 7.43 0.07 10.61
N LEU A 109 7.91 -0.77 9.69
CA LEU A 109 8.24 -2.15 10.02
C LEU A 109 9.72 -2.36 10.34
N ARG A 110 10.63 -1.86 9.49
CA ARG A 110 12.05 -2.21 9.58
C ARG A 110 12.72 -1.64 10.86
N PRO A 111 13.84 -2.25 11.30
CA PRO A 111 14.78 -1.67 12.25
C PRO A 111 15.03 -0.17 12.01
N GLY A 112 14.61 0.66 12.96
CA GLY A 112 14.81 2.12 12.88
C GLY A 112 13.94 2.80 11.82
N GLY A 113 12.72 2.32 11.60
CA GLY A 113 11.75 2.92 10.68
C GLY A 113 11.58 4.43 10.85
N LEU A 114 11.28 5.11 9.74
CA LEU A 114 11.27 6.58 9.65
C LEU A 114 10.17 7.26 10.48
N ALA A 115 9.14 6.55 10.92
CA ALA A 115 8.11 7.10 11.80
C ALA A 115 8.53 7.10 13.28
N ARG A 116 9.66 6.47 13.62
CA ARG A 116 10.15 6.41 15.00
C ARG A 116 10.38 7.81 15.56
N GLY A 117 9.70 8.10 16.66
CA GLY A 117 9.81 9.40 17.34
C GLY A 117 9.07 10.55 16.65
N ALA A 118 8.25 10.27 15.64
CA ALA A 118 7.50 11.31 14.94
C ALA A 118 6.26 11.80 15.71
N GLY A 119 5.79 11.07 16.73
CA GLY A 119 4.62 11.43 17.52
C GLY A 119 4.27 10.37 18.57
N ALA A 120 3.28 10.69 19.43
CA ALA A 120 2.85 9.84 20.54
C ALA A 120 2.30 8.48 20.08
N ASP A 121 1.65 8.43 18.91
CA ASP A 121 1.11 7.21 18.32
C ASP A 121 2.18 6.12 18.05
N PHE A 122 3.45 6.50 17.99
CA PHE A 122 4.57 5.62 17.70
C PHE A 122 5.39 5.23 18.94
N GLU A 123 4.98 5.61 20.14
CA GLU A 123 5.68 5.23 21.38
C GLU A 123 5.61 3.73 21.64
N ASP A 124 4.52 3.08 21.24
CA ASP A 124 4.29 1.64 21.42
C ASP A 124 4.79 0.79 20.24
N PHE A 125 5.23 1.42 19.15
CA PHE A 125 5.82 0.76 18.00
C PHE A 125 7.24 0.27 18.30
N THR A 126 7.54 -0.93 17.85
CA THR A 126 8.84 -1.58 18.05
C THR A 126 9.86 -1.19 17.00
N PHE A 127 9.42 -1.08 15.74
CA PHE A 127 10.28 -0.82 14.59
C PHE A 127 11.46 -1.80 14.52
N ASP A 128 11.23 -3.10 14.73
CA ASP A 128 12.27 -4.13 14.70
C ASP A 128 11.92 -5.33 13.82
N HIS A 129 10.93 -5.16 12.93
CA HIS A 129 10.40 -6.23 12.11
C HIS A 129 11.21 -6.48 10.84
N VAL A 130 11.28 -7.74 10.45
CA VAL A 130 11.83 -8.20 9.19
C VAL A 130 10.70 -8.74 8.34
N VAL A 131 10.57 -8.18 7.14
CA VAL A 131 9.58 -8.56 6.14
C VAL A 131 10.23 -9.44 5.08
N ASN A 132 9.66 -10.63 4.89
CA ASN A 132 10.12 -11.62 3.93
C ASN A 132 8.94 -12.24 3.18
N GLY A 133 9.15 -12.67 1.94
CA GLY A 133 8.14 -13.42 1.20
C GLY A 133 8.06 -13.07 -0.27
N VAL A 134 7.04 -13.61 -0.93
CA VAL A 134 6.82 -13.45 -2.36
C VAL A 134 5.33 -13.25 -2.62
N ILE A 135 5.05 -12.29 -3.50
CA ILE A 135 3.72 -12.07 -4.08
C ILE A 135 3.86 -12.25 -5.59
N ALA A 136 2.96 -13.01 -6.20
CA ALA A 136 2.79 -13.03 -7.64
C ALA A 136 1.77 -11.94 -8.03
N ALA A 137 2.05 -11.24 -9.12
CA ALA A 137 1.21 -10.16 -9.63
C ALA A 137 0.98 -10.35 -11.13
N GLU A 138 -0.27 -10.22 -11.54
CA GLU A 138 -0.69 -10.24 -12.94
C GLU A 138 -1.35 -8.92 -13.29
N ARG A 139 -0.82 -8.25 -14.32
CA ARG A 139 -1.37 -6.99 -14.80
C ARG A 139 -2.49 -7.25 -15.79
N GLY A 140 -3.68 -6.72 -15.53
CA GLY A 140 -4.89 -7.07 -16.30
C GLY A 140 -4.91 -6.57 -17.76
N ASP A 141 -4.12 -5.55 -18.10
CA ASP A 141 -4.10 -4.91 -19.43
C ASP A 141 -3.08 -5.53 -20.39
N THR A 142 -1.97 -6.02 -19.87
CA THR A 142 -0.81 -6.50 -20.65
C THR A 142 -0.53 -7.97 -20.38
N ARG A 143 -1.21 -8.56 -19.39
CA ARG A 143 -0.93 -9.92 -18.87
C ARG A 143 0.52 -10.11 -18.41
N GLU A 144 1.20 -9.00 -18.10
CA GLU A 144 2.52 -9.05 -17.49
C GLU A 144 2.42 -9.83 -16.18
N LEU A 145 3.22 -10.88 -16.06
CA LEU A 145 3.33 -11.67 -14.84
C LEU A 145 4.68 -11.37 -14.20
N TYR A 146 4.65 -10.93 -12.95
CA TYR A 146 5.86 -10.60 -12.21
C TYR A 146 5.74 -11.01 -10.74
N LEU A 147 6.89 -11.16 -10.09
CA LEU A 147 6.98 -11.37 -8.66
C LEU A 147 7.38 -10.08 -7.97
N ILE A 148 6.79 -9.81 -6.82
CA ILE A 148 7.29 -8.87 -5.82
C ILE A 148 7.91 -9.71 -4.71
N ARG A 149 9.20 -9.52 -4.47
CA ARG A 149 9.97 -10.30 -3.49
C ARG A 149 10.46 -9.38 -2.38
N ALA A 150 10.20 -9.76 -1.14
CA ALA A 150 10.79 -9.17 0.05
C ALA A 150 11.85 -10.12 0.61
N VAL A 151 13.08 -9.64 0.72
CA VAL A 151 14.18 -10.32 1.42
C VAL A 151 14.82 -9.34 2.37
N ASP A 152 14.75 -9.61 3.67
CA ASP A 152 15.31 -8.77 4.72
C ASP A 152 14.96 -7.29 4.56
N ASN A 153 13.65 -7.00 4.44
CA ASN A 153 13.09 -5.65 4.21
C ASN A 153 13.39 -5.04 2.83
N VAL A 154 14.10 -5.73 1.94
CA VAL A 154 14.38 -5.24 0.58
C VAL A 154 13.30 -5.72 -0.38
N ILE A 155 12.53 -4.79 -0.94
CA ILE A 155 11.50 -5.06 -1.95
C ILE A 155 12.09 -4.96 -3.36
N THR A 156 12.02 -6.06 -4.11
CA THR A 156 12.45 -6.18 -5.50
C THR A 156 11.34 -6.76 -6.38
N THR A 157 11.48 -6.58 -7.69
CA THR A 157 10.57 -7.18 -8.68
C THR A 157 11.32 -8.02 -9.68
N GLU A 158 10.69 -9.10 -10.13
CA GLU A 158 11.21 -10.04 -11.11
C GLU A 158 10.12 -10.34 -12.14
N THR A 159 10.29 -9.94 -13.39
CA THR A 159 9.35 -10.26 -14.47
C THR A 159 9.49 -11.73 -14.86
N LEU A 160 8.38 -12.47 -14.80
CA LEU A 160 8.30 -13.88 -15.24
C LEU A 160 7.85 -13.98 -16.70
N VAL A 161 6.86 -13.17 -17.07
CA VAL A 161 6.32 -13.05 -18.43
C VAL A 161 6.21 -11.58 -18.74
N ALA A 162 6.90 -11.12 -19.78
CA ALA A 162 6.78 -9.75 -20.25
C ALA A 162 5.36 -9.48 -20.74
N GLY A 163 4.86 -8.26 -20.50
CA GLY A 163 3.55 -7.86 -20.96
C GLY A 163 3.45 -7.84 -22.50
N ASP A 164 2.29 -8.23 -23.02
CA ASP A 164 1.97 -8.12 -24.43
C ASP A 164 1.50 -6.68 -24.75
N PRO A 165 2.24 -5.91 -25.57
CA PRO A 165 1.84 -4.56 -25.93
C PRO A 165 0.55 -4.50 -26.75
N TRP A 166 0.10 -5.59 -27.39
CA TRP A 166 -1.11 -5.61 -28.22
C TRP A 166 -2.42 -5.72 -27.42
N ASP A 167 -2.38 -6.23 -26.19
CA ASP A 167 -3.55 -6.29 -25.30
C ASP A 167 -3.83 -4.92 -24.63
N ALA A 168 -2.84 -4.03 -24.54
CA ALA A 168 -2.99 -2.68 -23.98
C ALA A 168 -3.88 -1.75 -24.84
N ASP A 169 -3.89 -1.94 -26.17
CA ASP A 169 -4.58 -1.08 -27.14
C ASP A 169 -6.06 -1.45 -27.35
N GLN A 170 -6.52 -2.60 -26.86
CA GLN A 170 -7.93 -3.02 -27.02
C GLN A 170 -8.90 -2.29 -26.06
N GLY A 171 -8.39 -1.43 -25.17
CA GLY A 171 -9.19 -0.58 -24.29
C GLY A 171 -9.76 0.68 -24.95
N ASP A 172 -9.25 1.11 -26.11
CA ASP A 172 -9.58 2.42 -26.71
C ASP A 172 -10.49 2.36 -27.96
N TYR A 173 -11.02 1.18 -28.32
CA TYR A 173 -11.96 1.04 -29.44
C TYR A 173 -13.44 1.00 -29.00
N ASN A 174 -14.03 2.19 -28.86
CA ASN A 174 -15.46 2.48 -29.05
C ASN A 174 -15.55 3.99 -29.23
N GLY A 175 -15.72 4.57 -30.42
CA GLY A 175 -16.61 4.21 -31.51
C GLY A 175 -17.16 5.56 -31.99
N SER A 176 -16.94 5.86 -33.26
CA SER A 176 -17.25 7.13 -33.93
C SER A 176 -18.73 7.50 -33.94
#